data_AF-A0A744QP44-F1
#
_entry.id   AF-A0A744QP44-F1
#
_cell.length_a   1.000
_cell.length_b   1.000
_cell.length_c   1.000
_cell.angle_alpha   90.00
_cell.angle_beta   90.00
_cell.angle_gamma   90.00
#
_symmetry.space_group_name_H-M   'P 1'
#
loop_
_entity.id
_entity.type
_entity.pdbx_description
1 polymer ?
#
loop_
_entity_poly.entity_id
_entity_poly.type
_entity_poly.pdbx_seq_one_letter_code
_entity_poly.pdbx_strand_id
1 'polypeptide(L)'
;MADKIAVLLGGTSAERDVSLNSGAAVLAGLREGGIDAHPVDPQEVDVAQLKAMGFQKVFIALHGRGGEDGTLQGMLELLGLPYTGSGVMASALSMDKLRSKLLWQGADLPVAPWVALTRAEFEKGLSEEQKARISALGLPLIVKPSREGSSVGMTKVVEENALQGALSLAFQHDDEILIEKWLCGPEFTVAIVGEEILPSIRIQPAGTFYDYEAKYLSDETQYFCPAGLEASQEAALQSLVLQAWKALGCTGWGRIDVMLDSDGQFYLLEANTSPGMTSHSLVPMAARQAGMSFSQLVVRILELAD
;
A
#
# COMPACT_ATOMS: atom_id res chain seq x y z
N MET A 1 11.72 31.59 -11.49
CA MET A 1 10.68 31.43 -10.44
C MET A 1 10.97 30.13 -9.73
N ALA A 2 10.61 29.99 -8.46
CA ALA A 2 10.71 28.69 -7.79
C ALA A 2 9.85 27.66 -8.54
N ASP A 3 10.22 26.39 -8.49
CA ASP A 3 9.46 25.32 -9.14
C ASP A 3 8.06 25.23 -8.51
N LYS A 4 7.04 25.34 -9.37
CA LYS A 4 5.63 25.19 -9.01
C LYS A 4 5.28 23.71 -8.98
N ILE A 5 4.84 23.21 -7.83
CA ILE A 5 4.62 21.77 -7.59
C ILE A 5 3.12 21.47 -7.49
N ALA A 6 2.66 20.46 -8.22
CA ALA A 6 1.30 19.94 -8.08
C ALA A 6 1.29 18.85 -7.01
N VAL A 7 0.43 18.97 -6.01
CA VAL A 7 0.11 17.89 -5.07
C VAL A 7 -1.20 17.27 -5.54
N LEU A 8 -1.12 16.08 -6.12
CA LEU A 8 -2.31 15.34 -6.56
C LEU A 8 -2.95 14.65 -5.36
N LEU A 9 -4.22 14.94 -5.11
CA LEU A 9 -5.00 14.44 -3.98
C LEU A 9 -6.46 14.19 -4.39
N GLY A 10 -7.19 13.40 -3.61
CA GLY A 10 -8.58 13.04 -3.93
C GLY A 10 -8.67 11.94 -4.97
N GLY A 11 -9.01 12.29 -6.22
CA GLY A 11 -9.29 11.30 -7.27
C GLY A 11 -10.64 10.59 -7.07
N THR A 12 -10.82 9.40 -7.64
CA THR A 12 -12.13 8.72 -7.67
C THR A 12 -12.10 7.29 -7.12
N SER A 13 -11.01 6.88 -6.46
CA SER A 13 -10.92 5.56 -5.83
C SER A 13 -11.77 5.48 -4.55
N ALA A 14 -11.93 4.27 -4.01
CA ALA A 14 -12.56 4.07 -2.70
C ALA A 14 -11.78 4.75 -1.56
N GLU A 15 -10.53 5.15 -1.80
CA GLU A 15 -9.60 5.74 -0.84
C GLU A 15 -9.53 7.28 -0.97
N ARG A 16 -10.47 7.90 -1.70
CA ARG A 16 -10.53 9.35 -1.95
C ARG A 16 -10.41 10.17 -0.67
N ASP A 17 -11.16 9.85 0.38
CA ASP A 17 -11.16 10.63 1.62
C ASP A 17 -9.81 10.55 2.36
N VAL A 18 -9.16 9.38 2.31
CA VAL A 18 -7.80 9.21 2.82
C VAL A 18 -6.83 10.05 2.00
N SER A 19 -6.98 10.07 0.66
CA SER A 19 -6.14 10.86 -0.23
C SER A 19 -6.29 12.36 -0.01
N LEU A 20 -7.52 12.86 0.21
CA LEU A 20 -7.76 14.27 0.53
C LEU A 20 -7.01 14.69 1.80
N ASN A 21 -7.07 13.86 2.84
CA ASN A 21 -6.37 14.09 4.10
C ASN A 21 -4.83 14.00 3.94
N SER A 22 -4.33 13.01 3.21
CA SER A 22 -2.91 12.86 2.88
C SER A 22 -2.39 14.07 2.12
N GLY A 23 -3.10 14.49 1.07
CA GLY A 23 -2.74 15.63 0.25
C GLY A 23 -2.76 16.96 1.00
N ALA A 24 -3.71 17.15 1.90
CA ALA A 24 -3.76 18.34 2.77
C ALA A 24 -2.52 18.42 3.68
N ALA A 25 -2.12 17.30 4.28
CA ALA A 25 -0.92 17.23 5.12
C ALA A 25 0.35 17.48 4.29
N VAL A 26 0.49 16.79 3.15
CA VAL A 26 1.63 16.98 2.22
C VAL A 26 1.75 18.42 1.76
N LEU A 27 0.64 19.05 1.36
CA LEU A 27 0.61 20.44 0.92
C LEU A 27 1.12 21.39 2.00
N ALA A 28 0.69 21.21 3.25
CA ALA A 28 1.15 22.00 4.38
C ALA A 28 2.65 21.78 4.64
N GLY A 29 3.10 20.52 4.67
CA GLY A 29 4.51 20.17 4.91
C GLY A 29 5.46 20.69 3.83
N LEU A 30 5.07 20.65 2.56
CA LEU A 30 5.84 21.21 1.45
C LEU A 30 5.95 22.74 1.56
N ARG A 31 4.85 23.43 1.89
CA ARG A 31 4.84 24.88 2.07
C ARG A 31 5.67 25.32 3.28
N GLU A 32 5.62 24.56 4.37
CA GLU A 32 6.51 24.77 5.54
C GLU A 32 7.99 24.65 5.13
N GLY A 33 8.31 23.73 4.21
CA GLY A 33 9.64 23.57 3.62
C GLY A 33 10.02 24.63 2.58
N GLY A 34 9.17 25.64 2.34
CA GLY A 34 9.42 26.72 1.38
C GLY A 34 9.14 26.36 -0.09
N ILE A 35 8.42 25.27 -0.35
CA ILE A 35 8.06 24.82 -1.70
C ILE A 35 6.75 25.48 -2.16
N ASP A 36 6.71 25.96 -3.41
CA ASP A 36 5.51 26.54 -4.03
C ASP A 36 4.55 25.43 -4.51
N ALA A 37 3.87 24.80 -3.54
CA ALA A 37 2.97 23.68 -3.76
C ALA A 37 1.50 24.10 -3.86
N HIS A 38 0.76 23.46 -4.77
CA HIS A 38 -0.68 23.67 -4.98
C HIS A 38 -1.45 22.35 -5.01
N PRO A 39 -2.65 22.28 -4.41
CA PRO A 39 -3.51 21.12 -4.50
C PRO A 39 -4.12 21.02 -5.92
N VAL A 40 -4.20 19.81 -6.45
CA VAL A 40 -4.90 19.50 -7.70
C VAL A 40 -5.65 18.19 -7.53
N ASP A 41 -6.97 18.23 -7.66
CA ASP A 41 -7.81 17.03 -7.62
C ASP A 41 -8.13 16.54 -9.04
N PRO A 42 -7.71 15.32 -9.43
CA PRO A 42 -8.01 14.77 -10.75
C PRO A 42 -9.51 14.58 -11.03
N GLN A 43 -10.37 14.57 -9.99
CA GLN A 43 -11.82 14.55 -10.19
C GLN A 43 -12.33 15.88 -10.78
N GLU A 44 -11.66 16.99 -10.51
CA GLU A 44 -12.08 18.34 -10.90
C GLU A 44 -11.22 18.94 -12.02
N VAL A 45 -9.97 18.51 -12.13
CA VAL A 45 -8.97 19.05 -13.05
C VAL A 45 -8.50 17.96 -14.01
N ASP A 46 -8.51 18.29 -15.31
CA ASP A 46 -7.86 17.46 -16.33
C ASP A 46 -6.34 17.43 -16.10
N VAL A 47 -5.85 16.33 -15.53
CA VAL A 47 -4.44 16.14 -15.21
C VAL A 47 -3.53 16.08 -16.45
N ALA A 48 -4.08 15.90 -17.66
CA ALA A 48 -3.31 16.05 -18.89
C ALA A 48 -2.84 17.49 -19.13
N GLN A 49 -3.48 18.48 -18.48
CA GLN A 49 -3.13 19.90 -18.60
C GLN A 49 -2.06 20.36 -17.62
N LEU A 50 -1.55 19.51 -16.71
CA LEU A 50 -0.61 19.94 -15.65
C LEU A 50 0.60 20.71 -16.19
N LYS A 51 1.18 20.26 -17.30
CA LYS A 51 2.32 20.93 -17.95
C LYS A 51 1.93 22.30 -18.51
N ALA A 52 0.76 22.41 -19.13
CA ALA A 52 0.22 23.66 -19.65
C ALA A 52 -0.16 24.65 -18.53
N MET A 53 -0.55 24.13 -17.36
CA MET A 53 -0.79 24.91 -16.13
C MET A 53 0.50 25.40 -15.44
N GLY A 54 1.65 25.06 -16.01
CA GLY A 54 2.96 25.51 -15.58
C GLY A 54 3.46 24.83 -14.32
N PHE A 55 3.08 23.58 -14.06
CA PHE A 55 3.71 22.77 -13.00
C PHE A 55 5.04 22.19 -13.49
N GLN A 56 6.02 22.08 -12.59
CA GLN A 56 7.37 21.59 -12.89
C GLN A 56 7.59 20.16 -12.37
N LYS A 57 6.99 19.81 -11.23
CA LYS A 57 6.98 18.44 -10.69
C LYS A 57 5.63 18.12 -10.05
N VAL A 58 5.43 16.84 -9.79
CA VAL A 58 4.20 16.30 -9.23
C VAL A 58 4.50 15.48 -7.97
N PHE A 59 3.90 15.86 -6.84
CA PHE A 59 3.79 15.00 -5.67
C PHE A 59 2.50 14.21 -5.77
N ILE A 60 2.59 12.88 -5.83
CA ILE A 60 1.44 11.98 -5.88
C ILE A 60 1.04 11.63 -4.44
N ALA A 61 -0.11 12.14 -3.99
CA ALA A 61 -0.76 11.78 -2.72
C ALA A 61 -2.13 11.13 -2.97
N LEU A 62 -2.30 10.50 -4.14
CA LEU A 62 -3.45 9.66 -4.51
C LEU A 62 -3.24 8.24 -4.00
N HIS A 63 -4.32 7.54 -3.69
CA HIS A 63 -4.29 6.15 -3.21
C HIS A 63 -5.19 5.27 -4.05
N GLY A 64 -4.71 4.06 -4.36
CA GLY A 64 -5.44 3.08 -5.16
C GLY A 64 -5.47 3.37 -6.66
N ARG A 65 -6.38 2.68 -7.35
CA ARG A 65 -6.47 2.67 -8.82
C ARG A 65 -6.65 4.08 -9.41
N GLY A 66 -5.97 4.33 -10.53
CA GLY A 66 -5.91 5.61 -11.22
C GLY A 66 -4.80 6.57 -10.72
N GLY A 67 -4.28 6.37 -9.50
CA GLY A 67 -3.18 7.18 -8.95
C GLY A 67 -1.94 6.37 -8.57
N GLU A 68 -2.11 5.11 -8.17
CA GLU A 68 -1.06 4.24 -7.61
C GLU A 68 -0.75 3.01 -8.49
N ASP A 69 -1.41 2.89 -9.64
CA ASP A 69 -1.41 1.65 -10.46
C ASP A 69 -0.61 1.74 -11.77
N GLY A 70 0.21 2.78 -11.94
CA GLY A 70 1.02 3.00 -13.14
C GLY A 70 0.31 3.80 -14.24
N THR A 71 -1.02 3.98 -14.18
CA THR A 71 -1.77 4.69 -15.22
C THR A 71 -1.39 6.18 -15.25
N LEU A 72 -1.44 6.84 -14.09
CA LEU A 72 -1.05 8.24 -13.96
C LEU A 72 0.44 8.44 -14.25
N GLN A 73 1.28 7.53 -13.74
CA GLN A 73 2.71 7.51 -13.92
C GLN A 73 3.05 7.54 -15.42
N GLY A 74 2.40 6.67 -16.22
CA GLY A 74 2.63 6.62 -17.67
C GLY A 74 2.24 7.91 -18.39
N MET A 75 1.19 8.60 -17.92
CA MET A 75 0.84 9.92 -18.44
C MET A 75 1.91 10.98 -18.09
N LEU A 76 2.39 11.00 -16.84
CA LEU A 76 3.41 11.96 -16.39
C LEU A 76 4.74 11.76 -17.11
N GLU A 77 5.14 10.52 -17.37
CA GLU A 77 6.28 10.15 -18.23
C GLU A 77 6.14 10.77 -19.64
N LEU A 78 4.99 10.61 -20.29
CA LEU A 78 4.75 11.18 -21.63
C LEU A 78 4.68 12.71 -21.62
N LEU A 79 4.24 13.32 -20.53
CA LEU A 79 4.30 14.77 -20.33
C LEU A 79 5.73 15.25 -20.02
N GLY A 80 6.65 14.37 -19.62
CA GLY A 80 7.97 14.74 -19.14
C GLY A 80 7.89 15.61 -17.89
N LEU A 81 7.01 15.24 -16.96
CA LEU A 81 6.87 15.88 -15.65
C LEU A 81 7.41 14.93 -14.57
N PRO A 82 8.49 15.31 -13.88
CA PRO A 82 8.99 14.52 -12.77
C PRO A 82 7.94 14.28 -11.69
N TYR A 83 7.91 13.09 -11.12
CA TYR A 83 6.93 12.75 -10.10
C TYR A 83 7.46 11.87 -8.98
N THR A 84 6.84 11.97 -7.80
CA THR A 84 7.26 11.20 -6.63
C THR A 84 6.81 9.74 -6.70
N GLY A 85 7.66 8.83 -6.24
CA GLY A 85 7.30 7.44 -6.01
C GLY A 85 7.83 6.51 -7.09
N SER A 86 7.18 5.35 -7.23
CA SER A 86 7.60 4.31 -8.16
C SER A 86 7.20 4.58 -9.61
N GLY A 87 7.97 4.02 -10.54
CA GLY A 87 7.68 4.04 -11.98
C GLY A 87 6.43 3.25 -12.38
N VAL A 88 6.03 3.36 -13.65
CA VAL A 88 4.84 2.70 -14.23
C VAL A 88 4.72 1.23 -13.84
N MET A 89 5.78 0.45 -14.07
CA MET A 89 5.77 -1.00 -13.89
C MET A 89 5.63 -1.37 -12.41
N ALA A 90 6.41 -0.74 -11.54
CA ALA A 90 6.44 -1.05 -10.11
C ALA A 90 5.15 -0.63 -9.41
N SER A 91 4.56 0.52 -9.79
CA SER A 91 3.24 0.92 -9.31
C SER A 91 2.16 -0.07 -9.76
N ALA A 92 2.13 -0.45 -11.04
CA ALA A 92 1.16 -1.42 -11.55
C ALA A 92 1.28 -2.80 -10.88
N LEU A 93 2.50 -3.30 -10.67
CA LEU A 93 2.73 -4.56 -9.98
C LEU A 93 2.34 -4.51 -8.51
N SER A 94 2.71 -3.44 -7.81
CA SER A 94 2.43 -3.30 -6.36
C SER A 94 0.93 -3.19 -6.09
N MET A 95 0.18 -2.53 -6.97
CA MET A 95 -1.28 -2.47 -6.86
C MET A 95 -1.93 -3.85 -7.01
N ASP A 96 -1.31 -4.77 -7.76
CA ASP A 96 -1.82 -6.11 -8.01
C ASP A 96 -1.22 -7.14 -7.03
N LYS A 97 -1.94 -7.43 -5.95
CA LYS A 97 -1.48 -8.36 -4.90
C LYS A 97 -1.21 -9.76 -5.43
N LEU A 98 -1.99 -10.23 -6.41
CA LEU A 98 -1.81 -11.54 -7.02
C LEU A 98 -0.47 -11.60 -7.76
N ARG A 99 -0.21 -10.63 -8.64
CA ARG A 99 1.02 -10.58 -9.44
C ARG A 99 2.24 -10.26 -8.58
N SER A 100 2.10 -9.41 -7.56
CA SER A 100 3.14 -9.21 -6.53
C SER A 100 3.51 -10.52 -5.84
N LYS A 101 2.54 -11.34 -5.40
CA LYS A 101 2.82 -12.63 -4.76
C LYS A 101 3.46 -13.64 -5.69
N LEU A 102 3.03 -13.70 -6.95
CA LEU A 102 3.67 -14.56 -7.96
C LEU A 102 5.13 -14.16 -8.18
N LEU A 103 5.41 -12.85 -8.29
CA LEU A 103 6.76 -12.32 -8.45
C LEU A 103 7.63 -12.63 -7.23
N TRP A 104 7.14 -12.33 -6.03
CA TRP A 104 7.87 -12.59 -4.78
C TRP A 104 8.12 -14.08 -4.58
N GLN A 105 7.15 -14.95 -4.83
CA GLN A 105 7.35 -16.40 -4.77
C GLN A 105 8.40 -16.87 -5.79
N GLY A 106 8.38 -16.33 -7.01
CA GLY A 106 9.38 -16.64 -8.04
C GLY A 106 10.79 -16.14 -7.71
N ALA A 107 10.90 -15.17 -6.79
CA ALA A 107 12.16 -14.66 -6.23
C ALA A 107 12.53 -15.32 -4.89
N ASP A 108 11.89 -16.44 -4.54
CA ASP A 108 12.08 -17.18 -3.29
C ASP A 108 11.83 -16.35 -2.02
N LEU A 109 10.94 -15.34 -2.10
CA LEU A 109 10.52 -14.53 -0.95
C LEU A 109 9.27 -15.12 -0.28
N PRO A 110 9.18 -15.07 1.06
CA PRO A 110 8.08 -15.67 1.80
C PRO A 110 6.76 -14.93 1.58
N VAL A 111 5.79 -15.63 1.02
CA VAL A 111 4.41 -15.18 0.84
C VAL A 111 3.44 -16.22 1.42
N ALA A 112 2.36 -15.75 2.04
CA ALA A 112 1.37 -16.66 2.62
C ALA A 112 0.75 -17.57 1.53
N PRO A 113 0.54 -18.87 1.78
CA PRO A 113 -0.16 -19.76 0.86
C PRO A 113 -1.52 -19.19 0.44
N TRP A 114 -1.86 -19.29 -0.84
CA TRP A 114 -3.06 -18.67 -1.40
C TRP A 114 -3.72 -19.47 -2.52
N VAL A 115 -4.99 -19.12 -2.76
CA VAL A 115 -5.73 -19.48 -3.97
C VAL A 115 -6.26 -18.19 -4.58
N ALA A 116 -6.03 -18.01 -5.87
CA ALA A 116 -6.60 -16.92 -6.65
C ALA A 116 -7.88 -17.39 -7.36
N LEU A 117 -8.86 -16.50 -7.47
CA LEU A 117 -10.09 -16.74 -8.22
C LEU A 117 -10.45 -15.51 -9.05
N THR A 118 -10.98 -15.75 -10.25
CA THR A 118 -11.60 -14.74 -11.09
C THR A 118 -13.11 -14.71 -10.90
N ARG A 119 -13.75 -13.58 -11.19
CA ARG A 119 -15.23 -13.45 -11.18
C ARG A 119 -15.89 -14.51 -12.07
N ALA A 120 -15.31 -14.75 -13.25
CA ALA A 120 -15.84 -15.71 -14.21
C ALA A 120 -15.80 -17.16 -13.69
N GLU A 121 -14.80 -17.53 -12.90
CA GLU A 121 -14.76 -18.84 -12.23
C GLU A 121 -15.79 -18.93 -11.11
N PHE A 122 -15.95 -17.84 -10.33
CA PHE A 122 -16.93 -17.78 -9.26
C PHE A 122 -18.37 -17.89 -9.76
N GLU A 123 -18.73 -17.15 -10.80
CA GLU A 123 -20.07 -17.14 -11.41
C GLU A 123 -20.46 -18.48 -12.03
N LYS A 124 -19.47 -19.25 -12.52
CA LYS A 124 -19.69 -20.62 -13.05
C LYS A 124 -19.84 -21.67 -11.95
N GLY A 125 -19.53 -21.33 -10.71
CA GLY A 125 -19.39 -22.26 -9.60
C GLY A 125 -17.99 -22.87 -9.55
N LEU A 126 -17.40 -22.86 -8.34
CA LEU A 126 -16.04 -23.38 -8.12
C LEU A 126 -15.95 -24.87 -8.46
N SER A 127 -14.90 -25.23 -9.20
CA SER A 127 -14.53 -26.62 -9.47
C SER A 127 -14.11 -27.37 -8.21
N GLU A 128 -14.17 -28.71 -8.24
CA GLU A 128 -13.72 -29.54 -7.11
C GLU A 128 -12.22 -29.35 -6.82
N GLU A 129 -11.40 -29.08 -7.84
CA GLU A 129 -9.98 -28.76 -7.66
C GLU A 129 -9.80 -27.44 -6.90
N GLN A 130 -10.53 -26.39 -7.28
CA GLN A 130 -10.48 -25.10 -6.57
C GLN A 130 -10.93 -25.26 -5.12
N LYS A 131 -12.02 -26.00 -4.85
CA LYS A 131 -12.47 -26.29 -3.48
C LYS A 131 -11.41 -27.03 -2.68
N ALA A 132 -10.81 -28.08 -3.25
CA ALA A 132 -9.76 -28.85 -2.59
C ALA A 132 -8.53 -27.99 -2.26
N ARG A 133 -8.11 -27.11 -3.17
CA ARG A 133 -7.01 -26.16 -2.94
C ARG A 133 -7.34 -25.16 -1.83
N ILE A 134 -8.57 -24.66 -1.76
CA ILE A 134 -9.01 -23.76 -0.69
C ILE A 134 -9.03 -24.49 0.65
N SER A 135 -9.60 -25.71 0.70
CA SER A 135 -9.60 -26.52 1.92
C SER A 135 -8.19 -26.84 2.42
N ALA A 136 -7.22 -27.03 1.51
CA ALA A 136 -5.83 -27.29 1.86
C ALA A 136 -5.12 -26.10 2.55
N LEU A 137 -5.64 -24.87 2.43
CA LEU A 137 -5.13 -23.71 3.17
C LEU A 137 -5.47 -23.77 4.67
N GLY A 138 -6.50 -24.53 5.04
CA GLY A 138 -7.03 -24.60 6.41
C GLY A 138 -7.87 -23.37 6.80
N LEU A 139 -8.39 -23.38 8.02
CA LEU A 139 -9.10 -22.24 8.61
C LEU A 139 -8.33 -21.70 9.83
N PRO A 140 -8.42 -20.39 10.12
CA PRO A 140 -9.15 -19.38 9.36
C PRO A 140 -8.45 -18.95 8.06
N LEU A 141 -9.20 -18.25 7.21
CA LEU A 141 -8.73 -17.64 5.96
C LEU A 141 -8.94 -16.13 5.99
N ILE A 142 -8.24 -15.42 5.11
CA ILE A 142 -8.59 -14.03 4.75
C ILE A 142 -8.85 -13.93 3.26
N VAL A 143 -9.99 -13.35 2.89
CA VAL A 143 -10.36 -13.06 1.49
C VAL A 143 -10.12 -11.59 1.24
N LYS A 144 -9.49 -11.23 0.11
CA LYS A 144 -9.19 -9.85 -0.26
C LYS A 144 -9.30 -9.62 -1.78
N PRO A 145 -9.74 -8.44 -2.25
CA PRO A 145 -9.59 -8.05 -3.65
C PRO A 145 -8.11 -7.94 -4.04
N SER A 146 -7.77 -8.20 -5.30
CA SER A 146 -6.37 -8.13 -5.75
C SER A 146 -5.85 -6.67 -5.75
N ARG A 147 -6.69 -5.71 -6.16
CA ARG A 147 -6.30 -4.32 -6.44
C ARG A 147 -7.10 -3.28 -5.65
N GLU A 148 -7.27 -3.52 -4.36
CA GLU A 148 -7.80 -2.52 -3.41
C GLU A 148 -6.81 -2.22 -2.29
N GLY A 149 -6.88 -1.01 -1.74
CA GLY A 149 -6.14 -0.60 -0.55
C GLY A 149 -7.04 -0.53 0.69
N SER A 150 -6.52 0.01 1.79
CA SER A 150 -7.32 0.38 2.98
C SER A 150 -8.21 -0.73 3.58
N SER A 151 -7.84 -2.00 3.37
CA SER A 151 -8.62 -3.18 3.80
C SER A 151 -10.04 -3.27 3.22
N VAL A 152 -10.30 -2.58 2.11
CA VAL A 152 -11.62 -2.57 1.45
C VAL A 152 -11.91 -3.95 0.86
N GLY A 153 -13.14 -4.44 1.09
CA GLY A 153 -13.58 -5.74 0.59
C GLY A 153 -12.93 -6.96 1.26
N MET A 154 -12.18 -6.77 2.34
CA MET A 154 -11.50 -7.86 3.05
C MET A 154 -12.40 -8.51 4.09
N THR A 155 -12.28 -9.83 4.27
CA THR A 155 -13.06 -10.58 5.27
C THR A 155 -12.28 -11.76 5.82
N LYS A 156 -12.25 -11.91 7.15
CA LYS A 156 -11.80 -13.13 7.82
C LYS A 156 -12.90 -14.19 7.77
N VAL A 157 -12.54 -15.39 7.34
CA VAL A 157 -13.44 -16.55 7.27
C VAL A 157 -12.98 -17.58 8.29
N VAL A 158 -13.83 -17.84 9.30
CA VAL A 158 -13.55 -18.81 10.38
C VAL A 158 -14.30 -20.14 10.21
N GLU A 159 -15.28 -20.18 9.31
CA GLU A 159 -16.12 -21.34 9.00
C GLU A 159 -16.35 -21.42 7.48
N GLU A 160 -16.43 -22.62 6.92
CA GLU A 160 -16.57 -22.84 5.47
C GLU A 160 -17.85 -22.22 4.88
N ASN A 161 -18.94 -22.22 5.65
CA ASN A 161 -20.23 -21.65 5.26
C ASN A 161 -20.17 -20.12 4.99
N ALA A 162 -19.23 -19.41 5.62
CA ALA A 162 -19.05 -17.97 5.49
C ALA A 162 -18.21 -17.58 4.27
N LEU A 163 -17.50 -18.54 3.66
CA LEU A 163 -16.63 -18.29 2.52
C LEU A 163 -17.39 -17.66 1.35
N GLN A 164 -18.56 -18.19 1.00
CA GLN A 164 -19.35 -17.68 -0.13
C GLN A 164 -19.71 -16.18 0.03
N GLY A 165 -20.03 -15.75 1.26
CA GLY A 165 -20.30 -14.35 1.56
C GLY A 165 -19.07 -13.46 1.42
N ALA A 166 -17.92 -13.94 1.92
CA ALA A 166 -16.63 -13.25 1.79
C ALA A 166 -16.18 -13.10 0.32
N LEU A 167 -16.34 -14.15 -0.50
CA LEU A 167 -16.06 -14.08 -1.94
C LEU A 167 -16.97 -13.05 -2.63
N SER A 168 -18.27 -13.09 -2.33
CA SER A 168 -19.25 -12.17 -2.91
C SER A 168 -18.94 -10.71 -2.57
N LEU A 169 -18.45 -10.42 -1.36
CA LEU A 169 -18.03 -9.08 -0.96
C LEU A 169 -16.77 -8.66 -1.71
N ALA A 170 -15.71 -9.49 -1.74
CA ALA A 170 -14.47 -9.15 -2.43
C ALA A 170 -14.68 -8.89 -3.93
N PHE A 171 -15.55 -9.68 -4.57
CA PHE A 171 -15.93 -9.46 -5.97
C PHE A 171 -16.77 -8.21 -6.21
N GLN A 172 -17.23 -7.46 -5.20
CA GLN A 172 -17.82 -6.13 -5.45
C GLN A 172 -16.76 -5.10 -5.82
N HIS A 173 -15.48 -5.36 -5.50
CA HIS A 173 -14.40 -4.40 -5.63
C HIS A 173 -13.40 -4.74 -6.74
N ASP A 174 -13.27 -6.02 -7.08
CA ASP A 174 -12.34 -6.48 -8.11
C ASP A 174 -12.86 -7.72 -8.85
N ASP A 175 -12.37 -7.96 -10.06
CA ASP A 175 -12.63 -9.16 -10.87
C ASP A 175 -11.67 -10.31 -10.56
N GLU A 176 -10.58 -10.03 -9.83
CA GLU A 176 -9.64 -11.00 -9.30
C GLU A 176 -9.53 -10.85 -7.78
N ILE A 177 -9.55 -11.98 -7.07
CA ILE A 177 -9.46 -12.00 -5.61
C ILE A 177 -8.43 -13.04 -5.14
N LEU A 178 -7.99 -12.89 -3.90
CA LEU A 178 -7.11 -13.82 -3.21
C LEU A 178 -7.82 -14.37 -1.96
N ILE A 179 -7.70 -15.68 -1.78
CA ILE A 179 -8.00 -16.38 -0.54
C ILE A 179 -6.67 -16.81 0.05
N GLU A 180 -6.31 -16.32 1.22
CA GLU A 180 -5.02 -16.59 1.85
C GLU A 180 -5.20 -17.30 3.19
N LYS A 181 -4.20 -18.14 3.52
CA LYS A 181 -4.02 -18.65 4.88
C LYS A 181 -4.01 -17.47 5.86
N TRP A 182 -4.72 -17.62 6.97
CA TRP A 182 -4.63 -16.65 8.06
C TRP A 182 -3.27 -16.73 8.75
N LEU A 183 -2.57 -15.59 8.81
CA LEU A 183 -1.34 -15.44 9.58
C LEU A 183 -1.68 -14.99 11.00
N CYS A 184 -1.09 -15.62 12.02
CA CYS A 184 -1.45 -15.31 13.41
C CYS A 184 -0.95 -13.95 13.91
N GLY A 185 -0.01 -13.33 13.20
CA GLY A 185 0.65 -12.10 13.62
C GLY A 185 1.75 -12.35 14.66
N PRO A 186 2.36 -11.27 15.19
CA PRO A 186 1.98 -9.86 15.04
C PRO A 186 2.19 -9.26 13.64
N GLU A 187 1.55 -8.11 13.40
CA GLU A 187 1.60 -7.35 12.14
C GLU A 187 2.64 -6.22 12.21
N PHE A 188 3.34 -6.01 11.10
CA PHE A 188 4.40 -5.04 10.94
C PHE A 188 4.26 -4.27 9.64
N THR A 189 4.84 -3.09 9.63
CA THR A 189 5.07 -2.35 8.41
C THR A 189 6.44 -1.69 8.43
N VAL A 190 7.03 -1.52 7.25
CA VAL A 190 8.34 -0.91 7.09
C VAL A 190 8.29 0.08 5.93
N ALA A 191 8.64 1.33 6.22
CA ALA A 191 8.70 2.40 5.25
C ALA A 191 10.09 2.51 4.61
N ILE A 192 10.14 2.90 3.35
CA ILE A 192 11.37 3.12 2.58
C ILE A 192 11.33 4.54 2.02
N VAL A 193 12.42 5.29 2.14
CA VAL A 193 12.59 6.63 1.57
C VAL A 193 13.99 6.72 0.95
N GLY A 194 14.05 6.75 -0.38
CA GLY A 194 15.28 6.60 -1.15
C GLY A 194 15.91 5.23 -0.88
N GLU A 195 17.18 5.23 -0.48
CA GLU A 195 17.91 4.02 -0.07
C GLU A 195 17.74 3.68 1.42
N GLU A 196 17.05 4.53 2.19
CA GLU A 196 16.91 4.37 3.63
C GLU A 196 15.66 3.55 3.97
N ILE A 197 15.85 2.52 4.79
CA ILE A 197 14.77 1.75 5.42
C ILE A 197 14.52 2.36 6.79
N LEU A 198 13.31 2.83 7.02
CA LEU A 198 12.93 3.48 8.27
C LEU A 198 12.62 2.45 9.38
N PRO A 199 12.64 2.86 10.67
CA PRO A 199 12.31 1.97 11.78
C PRO A 199 10.97 1.25 11.58
N SER A 200 10.97 -0.07 11.77
CA SER A 200 9.76 -0.88 11.67
C SER A 200 8.70 -0.44 12.67
N ILE A 201 7.43 -0.62 12.30
CA ILE A 201 6.29 -0.36 13.17
C ILE A 201 5.57 -1.68 13.39
N ARG A 202 5.33 -2.06 14.64
CA ARG A 202 4.39 -3.12 14.98
C ARG A 202 3.01 -2.53 15.17
N ILE A 203 2.02 -3.10 14.51
CA ILE A 203 0.62 -2.66 14.52
C ILE A 203 -0.17 -3.66 15.36
N GLN A 204 -0.95 -3.17 16.31
CA GLN A 204 -1.81 -3.98 17.15
C GLN A 204 -3.23 -3.39 17.14
N PRO A 205 -4.08 -3.82 16.19
CA PRO A 205 -5.49 -3.45 16.17
C PRO A 205 -6.21 -3.96 17.42
N ALA A 206 -7.23 -3.25 17.89
CA ALA A 206 -8.11 -3.73 18.96
C ALA A 206 -9.06 -4.84 18.47
N GLY A 207 -9.38 -4.83 17.18
CA GLY A 207 -10.30 -5.76 16.51
C GLY A 207 -9.63 -7.03 15.98
N THR A 208 -10.29 -7.63 14.97
CA THR A 208 -9.89 -8.93 14.42
C THR A 208 -8.66 -8.85 13.50
N PHE A 209 -8.53 -7.76 12.75
CA PHE A 209 -7.39 -7.41 11.90
C PHE A 209 -7.35 -5.88 11.73
N TYR A 210 -6.36 -5.37 11.02
CA TYR A 210 -6.22 -3.95 10.72
C TYR A 210 -7.17 -3.51 9.60
N ASP A 211 -8.47 -3.44 9.92
CA ASP A 211 -9.53 -3.02 9.01
C ASP A 211 -9.59 -1.48 8.82
N TYR A 212 -10.54 -1.00 8.03
CA TYR A 212 -10.69 0.43 7.73
C TYR A 212 -10.95 1.28 8.99
N GLU A 213 -11.76 0.77 9.92
CA GLU A 213 -12.08 1.47 11.17
C GLU A 213 -10.82 1.57 12.05
N ALA A 214 -10.10 0.46 12.20
CA ALA A 214 -8.83 0.41 12.93
C ALA A 214 -7.75 1.33 12.32
N LYS A 215 -7.79 1.56 11.00
CA LYS A 215 -6.84 2.40 10.27
C LYS A 215 -7.08 3.89 10.44
N TYR A 216 -8.34 4.34 10.37
CA TYR A 216 -8.64 5.76 10.16
C TYR A 216 -9.60 6.39 11.16
N LEU A 217 -10.35 5.57 11.92
CA LEU A 217 -11.44 6.07 12.77
C LEU A 217 -11.24 5.74 14.26
N SER A 218 -10.48 4.69 14.57
CA SER A 218 -10.26 4.22 15.93
C SER A 218 -8.98 4.76 16.55
N ASP A 219 -9.09 5.25 17.79
CA ASP A 219 -7.96 5.60 18.66
C ASP A 219 -7.47 4.39 19.49
N GLU A 220 -8.08 3.21 19.33
CA GLU A 220 -7.73 2.01 20.10
C GLU A 220 -6.58 1.21 19.48
N THR A 221 -6.27 1.43 18.19
CA THR A 221 -5.14 0.79 17.53
C THR A 221 -3.82 1.26 18.15
N GLN A 222 -3.01 0.32 18.60
CA GLN A 222 -1.71 0.60 19.18
C GLN A 222 -0.59 0.44 18.14
N TYR A 223 0.37 1.36 18.20
CA TYR A 223 1.52 1.37 17.32
C TYR A 223 2.80 1.41 18.16
N PHE A 224 3.75 0.54 17.82
CA PHE A 224 5.05 0.48 18.47
C PHE A 224 6.14 0.76 17.44
N CYS A 225 6.85 1.86 17.58
CA CYS A 225 7.94 2.27 16.69
C CYS A 225 9.16 2.68 17.53
N PRO A 226 10.30 1.96 17.47
CA PRO A 226 10.50 0.72 16.71
C PRO A 226 9.61 -0.44 17.19
N ALA A 227 9.46 -1.49 16.37
CA ALA A 227 8.52 -2.59 16.60
C ALA A 227 8.69 -3.40 17.91
N GLY A 228 9.84 -3.27 18.59
CA GLY A 228 10.17 -4.03 19.78
C GLY A 228 10.67 -5.46 19.49
N LEU A 229 11.14 -5.72 18.27
CA LEU A 229 11.78 -6.97 17.87
C LEU A 229 13.20 -7.07 18.45
N GLU A 230 13.71 -8.30 18.59
CA GLU A 230 15.14 -8.51 18.80
C GLU A 230 15.95 -7.99 17.60
N ALA A 231 17.18 -7.53 17.83
CA ALA A 231 18.00 -6.92 16.78
C ALA A 231 18.22 -7.82 15.55
N SER A 232 18.30 -9.14 15.75
CA SER A 232 18.41 -10.13 14.67
C SER A 232 17.13 -10.22 13.84
N GLN A 233 15.96 -10.19 14.47
CA GLN A 233 14.66 -10.21 13.80
C GLN A 233 14.38 -8.90 13.07
N GLU A 234 14.73 -7.76 13.68
CA GLU A 234 14.63 -6.45 13.03
C GLU A 234 15.49 -6.39 11.76
N ALA A 235 16.74 -6.86 11.84
CA ALA A 235 17.63 -6.93 10.67
C ALA A 235 17.09 -7.88 9.58
N ALA A 236 16.50 -9.02 9.98
CA ALA A 236 15.87 -9.96 9.05
C ALA A 236 14.65 -9.33 8.36
N LEU A 237 13.80 -8.62 9.10
CA LEU A 237 12.64 -7.90 8.56
C LEU A 237 13.05 -6.82 7.56
N GLN A 238 14.04 -5.98 7.91
CA GLN A 238 14.55 -4.93 7.02
C GLN A 238 15.17 -5.54 5.75
N SER A 239 15.94 -6.62 5.88
CA SER A 239 16.53 -7.33 4.73
C SER A 239 15.46 -7.91 3.80
N LEU A 240 14.42 -8.55 4.37
CA LEU A 240 13.28 -9.09 3.62
C LEU A 240 12.55 -7.98 2.86
N VAL A 241 12.24 -6.88 3.53
CA VAL A 241 11.54 -5.72 2.93
C VAL A 241 12.36 -5.11 1.80
N LEU A 242 13.67 -4.97 1.97
CA LEU A 242 14.53 -4.43 0.91
C LEU A 242 14.57 -5.35 -0.32
N GLN A 243 14.64 -6.66 -0.11
CA GLN A 243 14.61 -7.63 -1.20
C GLN A 243 13.26 -7.60 -1.93
N ALA A 244 12.15 -7.54 -1.18
CA ALA A 244 10.80 -7.42 -1.74
C ALA A 244 10.61 -6.13 -2.55
N TRP A 245 11.11 -5.00 -2.04
CA TRP A 245 11.07 -3.70 -2.70
C TRP A 245 11.85 -3.71 -4.01
N LYS A 246 13.08 -4.25 -3.99
CA LYS A 246 13.92 -4.37 -5.19
C LYS A 246 13.35 -5.34 -6.22
N ALA A 247 12.75 -6.45 -5.77
CA ALA A 247 12.13 -7.43 -6.66
C ALA A 247 10.97 -6.82 -7.46
N LEU A 248 10.18 -5.94 -6.85
CA LEU A 248 9.12 -5.19 -7.54
C LEU A 248 9.65 -4.07 -8.45
N GLY A 249 10.92 -3.68 -8.32
CA GLY A 249 11.49 -2.54 -9.02
C GLY A 249 10.99 -1.19 -8.50
N CYS A 250 10.50 -1.13 -7.27
CA CYS A 250 10.02 0.09 -6.66
C CYS A 250 11.17 1.07 -6.35
N THR A 251 10.86 2.37 -6.41
CA THR A 251 11.82 3.47 -6.22
C THR A 251 11.17 4.65 -5.50
N GLY A 252 12.00 5.62 -5.09
CA GLY A 252 11.55 6.87 -4.47
C GLY A 252 11.15 6.67 -3.02
N TRP A 253 9.96 6.18 -2.76
CA TRP A 253 9.47 5.92 -1.41
C TRP A 253 8.27 4.98 -1.44
N GLY A 254 7.99 4.32 -0.33
CA GLY A 254 6.84 3.45 -0.18
C GLY A 254 6.81 2.76 1.16
N ARG A 255 5.95 1.75 1.27
CA ARG A 255 5.80 0.95 2.49
C ARG A 255 5.42 -0.48 2.17
N ILE A 256 6.04 -1.44 2.84
CA ILE A 256 5.71 -2.86 2.73
C ILE A 256 5.10 -3.35 4.05
N ASP A 257 3.97 -4.03 3.94
CA ASP A 257 3.24 -4.62 5.06
C ASP A 257 3.60 -6.11 5.17
N VAL A 258 3.90 -6.55 6.39
CA VAL A 258 4.48 -7.87 6.71
C VAL A 258 3.83 -8.43 7.96
N MET A 259 3.62 -9.74 8.05
CA MET A 259 3.16 -10.40 9.27
C MET A 259 4.05 -11.56 9.65
N LEU A 260 4.19 -11.80 10.96
CA LEU A 260 4.67 -13.08 11.46
C LEU A 260 3.56 -14.14 11.41
N ASP A 261 3.97 -15.39 11.29
CA ASP A 261 3.10 -16.54 11.53
C ASP A 261 3.62 -17.42 12.68
N SER A 262 2.85 -18.45 13.01
CA SER A 262 3.09 -19.39 14.12
C SER A 262 4.38 -20.21 13.98
N ASP A 263 4.96 -20.27 12.78
CA ASP A 263 6.28 -20.84 12.51
C ASP A 263 7.45 -19.87 12.80
N GLY A 264 7.13 -18.65 13.25
CA GLY A 264 8.09 -17.60 13.57
C GLY A 264 8.71 -16.92 12.34
N GLN A 265 8.18 -17.15 11.14
CA GLN A 265 8.68 -16.54 9.90
C GLN A 265 7.86 -15.31 9.50
N PHE A 266 8.52 -14.35 8.85
CA PHE A 266 7.89 -13.19 8.25
C PHE A 266 7.32 -13.53 6.87
N TYR A 267 6.12 -13.05 6.58
CA TYR A 267 5.42 -13.21 5.31
C TYR A 267 5.01 -11.86 4.75
N LEU A 268 5.34 -11.62 3.48
CA LEU A 268 4.97 -10.41 2.75
C LEU A 268 3.47 -10.40 2.45
N LEU A 269 2.82 -9.27 2.75
CA LEU A 269 1.42 -9.05 2.43
C LEU A 269 1.27 -8.31 1.10
N GLU A 270 1.79 -7.08 1.06
CA GLU A 270 1.66 -6.14 -0.05
C GLU A 270 2.66 -4.99 0.06
N ALA A 271 2.86 -4.28 -1.05
CA ALA A 271 3.63 -3.05 -1.14
C ALA A 271 2.70 -1.90 -1.55
N ASN A 272 2.87 -0.74 -0.92
CA ASN A 272 2.14 0.49 -1.20
C ASN A 272 3.13 1.51 -1.76
N THR A 273 2.91 2.00 -2.98
CA THR A 273 3.83 2.90 -3.70
C THR A 273 3.44 4.37 -3.61
N SER A 274 2.26 4.65 -3.06
CA SER A 274 1.81 5.97 -2.61
C SER A 274 1.17 5.85 -1.23
N PRO A 275 1.95 5.61 -0.16
CA PRO A 275 1.40 5.44 1.18
C PRO A 275 0.60 6.64 1.68
N GLY A 276 -0.36 6.39 2.57
CA GLY A 276 -1.05 7.43 3.33
C GLY A 276 -0.08 8.36 4.09
N MET A 277 -0.46 9.64 4.18
CA MET A 277 0.32 10.72 4.82
C MET A 277 -0.51 11.53 5.82
N THR A 278 -1.62 10.96 6.30
CA THR A 278 -2.48 11.55 7.34
C THR A 278 -1.80 11.55 8.71
N SER A 279 -2.43 12.18 9.71
CA SER A 279 -1.96 12.18 11.11
C SER A 279 -1.85 10.78 11.73
N HIS A 280 -2.60 9.80 11.24
CA HIS A 280 -2.58 8.40 11.68
C HIS A 280 -1.71 7.50 10.79
N SER A 281 -1.08 8.06 9.75
CA SER A 281 -0.35 7.27 8.77
C SER A 281 1.03 6.82 9.24
N LEU A 282 1.46 5.68 8.70
CA LEU A 282 2.60 4.92 9.22
C LEU A 282 3.96 5.44 8.74
N VAL A 283 4.05 5.95 7.50
CA VAL A 283 5.32 6.52 7.00
C VAL A 283 5.74 7.76 7.82
N PRO A 284 4.84 8.74 8.11
CA PRO A 284 5.16 9.83 9.03
C PRO A 284 5.61 9.37 10.43
N MET A 285 5.00 8.30 10.95
CA MET A 285 5.35 7.74 12.27
C MET A 285 6.77 7.17 12.28
N ALA A 286 7.14 6.38 11.26
CA ALA A 286 8.48 5.82 11.11
C ALA A 286 9.53 6.93 10.90
N ALA A 287 9.21 7.93 10.08
CA ALA A 287 10.10 9.06 9.81
C ALA A 287 10.36 9.90 11.08
N ARG A 288 9.33 10.12 11.90
CA ARG A 288 9.49 10.80 13.20
C ARG A 288 10.41 10.02 14.14
N GLN A 289 10.30 8.69 14.18
CA GLN A 289 11.21 7.86 14.96
C GLN A 289 12.66 7.92 14.45
N ALA A 290 12.84 8.11 13.14
CA ALA A 290 14.14 8.37 12.51
C ALA A 290 14.62 9.83 12.68
N GLY A 291 13.88 10.69 13.39
CA GLY A 291 14.28 12.07 13.68
C GLY A 291 13.91 13.09 12.60
N MET A 292 13.08 12.72 11.62
CA MET A 292 12.58 13.64 10.59
C MET A 292 11.26 14.30 11.03
N SER A 293 11.14 15.60 10.81
CA SER A 293 9.83 16.26 10.83
C SER A 293 8.99 15.85 9.62
N PHE A 294 7.67 16.05 9.69
CA PHE A 294 6.80 15.77 8.54
C PHE A 294 7.19 16.60 7.31
N SER A 295 7.50 17.89 7.49
CA SER A 295 7.97 18.76 6.40
C SER A 295 9.26 18.23 5.78
N GLN A 296 10.25 17.82 6.60
CA GLN A 296 11.49 17.22 6.10
C GLN A 296 11.23 15.94 5.30
N LEU A 297 10.33 15.07 5.76
CA LEU A 297 9.94 13.86 5.05
C LEU A 297 9.38 14.16 3.65
N VAL A 298 8.39 15.06 3.55
CA VAL A 298 7.75 15.33 2.25
C VAL A 298 8.66 16.09 1.29
N VAL A 299 9.51 16.98 1.80
CA VAL A 299 10.55 17.64 0.99
C VAL A 299 11.54 16.59 0.47
N ARG A 300 11.99 15.66 1.34
CA ARG A 300 12.90 14.59 0.93
C ARG A 300 12.30 13.68 -0.14
N ILE A 301 11.03 13.33 -0.03
CA ILE A 301 10.31 12.55 -1.05
C ILE A 301 10.27 13.32 -2.39
N LEU A 302 9.99 14.63 -2.36
CA LEU A 302 9.96 15.46 -3.56
C LEU A 302 11.35 15.63 -4.21
N GLU A 303 12.43 15.67 -3.42
CA GLU A 303 13.80 15.69 -3.93
C GLU A 303 14.16 14.44 -4.74
N LEU A 304 13.54 13.30 -4.41
CA LEU A 304 13.75 12.02 -5.07
C LEU A 304 12.95 11.87 -6.37
N ALA A 305 12.07 12.80 -6.69
CA ALA A 305 11.26 12.77 -7.91
C ALA A 305 12.10 13.06 -9.17
N ASP A 306 12.05 12.11 -10.09
CA ASP A 306 12.67 12.10 -11.43
C ASP A 306 11.64 12.26 -12.55
#